data_AF-A0A935KAD0-F1
#
_entry.id   AF-A0A935KAD0-F1
#
_cell.length_a   1.000
_cell.length_b   1.000
_cell.length_c   1.000
_cell.angle_alpha   90.00
_cell.angle_beta   90.00
_cell.angle_gamma   90.00
#
_symmetry.space_group_name_H-M   'P 1'
#
loop_
_entity.id
_entity.type
_entity.pdbx_description
1 polymer ?
#
loop_
_entity_poly.entity_id
_entity_poly.type
_entity_poly.pdbx_seq_one_letter_code
_entity_poly.pdbx_strand_id
1 'polypeptide(L)' 'MDVQCGQSAATPGNIPLDILFEDEHLIVVNKPVGVADAPSHREKSGTLTNAPQLSFLGDQQEPIRPGLVHRLDRTPPE' A
#
# COMPACT_ATOMS: atom_id res chain seq x y z
N MET A 1 26.74 -14.65 -2.27
CA MET A 1 25.36 -14.76 -2.79
C MET A 1 24.59 -13.65 -2.14
N ASP A 2 24.82 -12.44 -2.62
CA ASP A 2 24.17 -11.24 -2.13
C ASP A 2 22.70 -11.34 -2.51
N VAL A 3 21.85 -11.53 -1.50
CA VAL A 3 20.41 -11.42 -1.66
C VAL A 3 20.18 -9.95 -1.98
N GLN A 4 20.11 -9.61 -3.26
CA GLN A 4 19.48 -8.38 -3.72
C GLN A 4 18.01 -8.49 -3.27
N CYS A 5 17.70 -8.00 -2.06
CA CYS A 5 16.34 -7.79 -1.62
C CYS A 5 15.77 -6.73 -2.55
N GLY A 6 15.16 -7.21 -3.64
CA GLY A 6 14.77 -6.41 -4.79
C GLY A 6 13.79 -5.35 -4.35
N GLN A 7 14.23 -4.10 -4.47
CA GLN A 7 13.41 -2.91 -4.45
C GLN A 7 12.14 -3.18 -5.29
N SER A 8 11.02 -3.43 -4.63
CA SER A 8 9.73 -3.50 -5.28
C SER A 8 9.39 -2.08 -5.73
N ALA A 9 9.71 -1.77 -7.00
CA ALA A 9 9.37 -0.53 -7.67
C ALA A 9 7.84 -0.40 -7.77
N ALA A 10 7.24 -0.04 -6.66
CA ALA A 10 5.82 0.18 -6.45
C ALA A 10 5.48 1.55 -7.03
N THR A 11 4.91 1.56 -8.23
CA THR A 11 4.57 2.78 -8.96
C THR A 11 3.34 3.44 -8.32
N PRO A 12 3.38 4.75 -8.02
CA PRO A 12 2.22 5.45 -7.46
C PRO A 12 0.96 5.21 -8.30
N GLY A 13 -0.10 4.76 -7.64
CA GLY A 13 -1.39 4.46 -8.26
C GLY A 13 -2.48 5.34 -7.65
N ASN A 14 -3.29 5.97 -8.49
CA ASN A 14 -4.39 6.80 -8.01
C ASN A 14 -5.61 5.91 -7.69
N ILE A 15 -5.64 5.35 -6.48
CA ILE A 15 -6.78 4.62 -5.94
C ILE A 15 -7.45 5.52 -4.91
N PRO A 16 -8.76 5.80 -5.04
CA PRO A 16 -9.47 6.52 -3.98
C PRO A 16 -9.47 5.65 -2.72
N LEU A 17 -8.93 6.19 -1.62
CA LEU A 17 -8.97 5.57 -0.31
C LEU A 17 -10.09 6.17 0.52
N ASP A 18 -10.94 5.31 1.08
CA ASP A 18 -11.93 5.67 2.08
C ASP A 18 -11.31 5.46 3.47
N ILE A 19 -10.95 6.55 4.14
CA ILE A 19 -10.24 6.54 5.42
C ILE A 19 -11.29 6.57 6.54
N LEU A 20 -11.37 5.50 7.33
CA LEU A 20 -12.29 5.40 8.46
C LEU A 20 -11.72 6.00 9.74
N PHE A 21 -10.39 5.95 9.90
CA PHE A 21 -9.67 6.46 11.07
C PHE A 21 -8.19 6.71 10.73
N GLU A 22 -7.60 7.76 11.30
CA GLU A 22 -6.19 8.11 11.15
C GLU A 22 -5.67 8.81 12.42
N ASP A 23 -4.51 8.38 12.92
CA ASP A 23 -3.75 9.06 13.97
C ASP A 23 -2.23 8.98 13.71
N GLU A 24 -1.41 9.39 14.68
CA GLU A 24 0.05 9.39 14.57
C GLU A 24 0.66 7.97 14.44
N HIS A 25 -0.09 6.93 14.81
CA HIS A 25 0.41 5.58 14.92
C HIS A 25 -0.12 4.66 13.82
N LEU A 26 -1.36 4.84 13.37
CA LEU A 26 -1.99 3.96 12.40
C LEU A 26 -3.07 4.66 11.56
N ILE A 27 -3.43 3.97 10.47
CA ILE A 27 -4.52 4.35 9.57
C ILE A 27 -5.40 3.13 9.32
N VAL A 28 -6.73 3.34 9.34
CA VAL A 28 -7.74 2.35 9.01
C VAL A 28 -8.44 2.78 7.73
N VAL A 29 -8.35 1.95 6.70
CA VAL A 29 -8.97 2.20 5.39
C VAL A 29 -10.04 1.16 5.09
N ASN A 30 -11.14 1.61 4.51
CA ASN A 30 -12.14 0.75 3.91
C ASN A 30 -11.67 0.33 2.51
N LYS A 31 -11.08 -0.87 2.42
CA LYS A 31 -10.51 -1.39 1.17
C LYS A 31 -11.61 -1.75 0.16
N PRO A 32 -11.60 -1.19 -1.06
CA PRO A 32 -12.54 -1.61 -2.10
C PRO A 32 -12.33 -3.07 -2.52
N VAL A 33 -13.42 -3.73 -2.92
CA VAL A 33 -13.39 -5.09 -3.46
C VAL A 33 -12.52 -5.13 -4.71
N GLY A 34 -11.77 -6.23 -4.90
CA GLY A 34 -10.92 -6.39 -6.07
C GLY A 34 -9.60 -5.61 -6.03
N VAL A 35 -9.31 -4.84 -4.98
CA VAL A 35 -8.00 -4.20 -4.80
C VAL A 35 -7.09 -5.07 -3.92
N ALA A 36 -5.86 -5.27 -4.39
CA ALA A 36 -4.82 -5.98 -3.65
C ALA A 36 -4.17 -5.07 -2.60
N ASP A 37 -3.68 -5.65 -1.50
CA ASP A 37 -3.02 -4.86 -0.46
C ASP A 37 -1.67 -4.30 -0.94
N ALA A 38 -0.82 -5.16 -1.51
CA ALA A 38 0.56 -4.84 -1.88
C ALA A 38 0.92 -5.33 -3.31
N PRO A 39 1.91 -4.71 -3.97
CA PRO A 39 2.34 -5.10 -5.30
C PRO A 39 2.80 -6.55 -5.34
N SER A 40 2.56 -7.20 -6.47
CA SER A 40 3.07 -8.54 -6.78
C SER A 40 3.95 -8.49 -8.02
N HIS A 41 4.56 -9.62 -8.36
CA HIS A 41 5.31 -9.74 -9.61
C HIS A 41 4.44 -9.49 -10.85
N ARG A 42 3.13 -9.76 -10.78
CA ARG A 42 2.18 -9.61 -11.89
C ARG A 42 1.53 -8.23 -11.94
N GLU A 43 1.40 -7.57 -10.80
CA GLU A 43 0.67 -6.30 -10.63
C GLU A 43 1.50 -5.35 -9.76
N LYS A 44 2.18 -4.41 -10.41
CA LYS A 44 3.16 -3.51 -9.75
C LYS A 44 2.55 -2.20 -9.23
N SER A 45 1.36 -1.83 -9.71
CA SER A 45 0.62 -0.61 -9.38
C SER A 45 -0.84 -0.96 -9.03
N GLY A 46 -1.63 0.01 -8.52
CA GLY A 46 -3.05 -0.23 -8.27
C GLY A 46 -3.35 -1.08 -7.03
N THR A 47 -2.43 -1.12 -6.07
CA THR A 47 -2.62 -1.75 -4.75
C THR A 47 -2.72 -0.70 -3.65
N LEU A 48 -3.23 -1.05 -2.47
CA LEU A 48 -3.34 -0.08 -1.36
C LEU A 48 -2.02 0.62 -1.06
N THR A 49 -0.91 -0.11 -0.92
CA THR A 49 0.42 0.49 -0.63
C THR A 49 1.01 1.34 -1.76
N ASN A 50 0.34 1.40 -2.92
CA ASN A 50 0.67 2.33 -4.02
C ASN A 50 -0.06 3.67 -3.91
N ALA A 51 -1.05 3.79 -3.02
CA ALA A 51 -1.79 5.02 -2.82
C ALA A 51 -0.86 6.09 -2.20
N PRO A 52 -0.71 7.26 -2.85
CA PRO A 52 0.12 8.35 -2.33
C PRO A 52 -0.29 8.81 -0.93
N GLN A 53 -1.58 8.71 -0.60
CA GLN A 53 -2.13 9.08 0.71
C GLN A 53 -1.62 8.18 1.83
N LEU A 54 -1.14 6.97 1.53
CA LEU A 54 -0.47 6.12 2.51
C LEU A 54 1.03 6.39 2.57
N SER A 55 1.59 7.28 1.75
CA SER A 55 3.01 7.64 1.89
C SER A 55 3.15 8.61 3.06
N PHE A 56 3.48 8.08 4.25
CA PHE A 56 3.78 8.92 5.40
C PHE A 56 5.12 9.63 5.16
N LEU A 57 5.06 10.95 5.06
CA LEU A 57 6.23 11.80 5.29
C LEU A 57 6.45 11.82 6.81
N GLY A 58 7.14 10.80 7.33
CA GLY A 58 7.97 11.05 8.50
C GLY A 58 8.95 12.17 8.13
N ASP A 59 9.40 12.98 9.09
CA ASP A 59 10.30 14.14 8.93
C ASP A 59 11.60 13.91 8.11
N GLN A 60 11.82 12.70 7.60
CA GLN A 60 12.93 12.32 6.76
C GLN A 60 12.52 12.39 5.29
N GLN A 61 13.43 12.87 4.45
CA GLN A 61 13.25 13.14 3.02
C GLN A 61 12.91 11.89 2.16
N GLU A 62 12.67 10.74 2.76
CA GLU A 62 12.35 9.47 2.12
C GLU A 62 10.95 9.02 2.58
N PRO A 63 10.00 8.80 1.64
CA PRO A 63 8.65 8.37 1.99
C PRO A 63 8.69 7.02 2.71
N ILE A 64 8.35 7.02 3.99
CA ILE A 64 8.18 5.80 4.76
C ILE A 64 6.86 5.21 4.33
N ARG A 65 6.90 4.06 3.64
CA ARG A 65 5.69 3.29 3.36
C ARG A 65 5.25 2.61 4.67
N PRO A 66 4.03 2.85 5.16
CA PRO A 66 3.53 2.23 6.38
C PRO A 66 3.53 0.72 6.19
N GLY A 67 3.99 0.02 7.23
CA GLY A 67 3.94 -1.44 7.27
C GLY A 67 2.50 -1.91 7.36
N LEU A 68 2.10 -2.84 6.48
CA LEU A 68 0.79 -3.45 6.54
C LEU A 68 0.71 -4.40 7.74
N VAL A 69 -0.06 -4.03 8.77
CA VAL A 69 -0.17 -4.82 10.00
C VAL A 69 -1.04 -6.07 9.79
N HIS A 70 -2.12 -5.94 9.03
CA HIS A 70 -3.04 -7.03 8.69
C HIS A 70 -3.48 -6.95 7.23
N ARG A 71 -3.88 -8.10 6.67
CA ARG A 71 -4.21 -8.24 5.25
C ARG A 71 -5.66 -8.63 5.08
N LEU A 72 -6.28 -8.15 4.01
CA LEU A 72 -7.60 -8.60 3.58
C LEU A 72 -7.49 -9.10 2.14
N ASP A 73 -7.80 -10.37 1.93
CA ASP A 73 -7.64 -10.97 0.61
C ASP A 73 -8.43 -10.23 -0.47
N ARG A 74 -7.88 -10.27 -1.69
CA ARG A 74 -8.58 -9.78 -2.87
C ARG A 74 -9.61 -10.82 -3.27
N THR A 75 -10.89 -10.53 -3.06
CA THR A 75 -11.97 -11.30 -3.68
C THR A 75 -12.01 -10.97 -5.18
N PRO A 76 -12.07 -11.98 -6.08
CA PRO A 76 -12.33 -11.74 -7.49
C PRO A 76 -13.69 -11.06 -7.67
N PRO A 77 -13.84 -10.11 -8.62
CA PRO A 77 -15.18 -9.68 -9.03
C PRO A 77 -15.91 -10.86 -9.69
N GLU A 78 -17.23 -10.95 -9.45
CA GLU A 78 -18.12 -11.90 -10.13
C GLU A 78 -18.18 -11.66 -11.65
#